data_AF-A0A9P8F5M1-F1
#
_entry.id   AF-A0A9P8F5M1-F1
#
_cell.length_a   1.000
_cell.length_b   1.000
_cell.length_c   1.000
_cell.angle_alpha   90.00
_cell.angle_beta   90.00
_cell.angle_gamma   90.00
#
_symmetry.space_group_name_H-M   'P 1'
#
loop_
_entity.id
_entity.type
_entity.pdbx_description
1 polymer ?
#
loop_
_entity_poly.entity_id
_entity_poly.type
_entity_poly.pdbx_seq_one_letter_code
_entity_poly.pdbx_strand_id
1 'polypeptide(L)'
;MTSFANSFWSSDQSYAGGLGVLFGKLQQGVQENQQVLTIARMRAEAEDLYGQRLGDIDAATMKIEGGFQKDDGASVKKAFEGMRSEMSEAAKNHRKIASNIRELVVSPFARWCDAHAARVQNSQDDLQARIKAHDRQADNVRTYRSQYYNKCRRVEDLDEEEKLAFQDPQSEAAQSPKPASQIPVVKLSEPE
;
A
#
# COMPACT_ATOMS: atom_id res chain seq x y z
N MET A 1 0.94 7.37 23.37
CA MET A 1 -0.19 7.25 22.44
C MET A 1 0.33 6.76 21.10
N THR A 2 -0.21 5.66 20.58
CA THR A 2 0.13 5.10 19.26
C THR A 2 -0.63 5.85 18.17
N SER A 3 0.06 6.32 17.14
CA SER A 3 -0.53 7.04 16.00
C SER A 3 0.23 6.71 14.72
N PHE A 4 -0.40 6.89 13.55
CA PHE A 4 0.26 6.69 12.25
C PHE A 4 1.56 7.49 12.13
N ALA A 5 1.58 8.72 12.67
CA ALA A 5 2.74 9.60 12.61
C ALA A 5 3.94 9.10 13.45
N ASN A 6 3.73 8.19 14.40
CA ASN A 6 4.78 7.75 15.34
C ASN A 6 5.10 6.25 15.25
N SER A 7 4.28 5.46 14.55
CA SER A 7 4.35 3.99 14.61
C SER A 7 4.97 3.30 13.40
N PHE A 8 5.30 4.04 12.32
CA PHE A 8 5.77 3.46 11.05
C PHE A 8 7.17 3.93 10.65
N TRP A 9 7.92 4.50 11.60
CA TRP A 9 9.35 4.76 11.40
C TRP A 9 10.13 3.46 11.67
N SER A 10 10.97 3.05 10.72
CA SER A 10 11.92 1.97 10.94
C SER A 10 13.09 2.46 11.81
N SER A 11 13.61 1.57 12.66
CA SER A 11 14.89 1.78 13.35
C SER A 11 16.09 1.56 12.43
N ASP A 12 15.90 0.80 11.35
CA ASP A 12 16.86 0.61 10.28
C ASP A 12 16.80 1.78 9.27
N GLN A 13 17.91 2.04 8.59
CA GLN A 13 18.22 3.18 7.72
C GLN A 13 17.30 3.31 6.48
N SER A 14 16.27 2.48 6.34
CA SER A 14 15.35 2.45 5.21
C SER A 14 13.91 2.75 5.62
N TYR A 15 13.49 4.01 5.42
CA TYR A 15 12.13 4.48 5.64
C TYR A 15 11.07 3.86 4.70
N ALA A 16 11.50 3.10 3.69
CA ALA A 16 10.62 2.49 2.70
C ALA A 16 9.69 1.41 3.30
N GLY A 17 10.13 0.69 4.32
CA GLY A 17 9.38 -0.43 4.90
C GLY A 17 8.05 -0.01 5.53
N GLY A 18 8.08 0.99 6.41
CA GLY A 18 6.87 1.49 7.08
C GLY A 18 5.89 2.15 6.11
N LEU A 19 6.41 2.90 5.14
CA LEU A 19 5.60 3.50 4.06
C LEU A 19 4.94 2.42 3.20
N GLY A 20 5.64 1.31 2.92
CA GLY A 20 5.06 0.16 2.21
C GLY A 20 3.86 -0.45 2.93
N VAL A 21 3.89 -0.56 4.25
CA VAL A 21 2.76 -1.08 5.04
C VAL A 21 1.55 -0.14 4.95
N LEU A 22 1.78 1.18 5.11
CA LEU A 22 0.71 2.18 5.05
C LEU A 22 0.04 2.22 3.68
N PHE A 23 0.84 2.33 2.61
CA PHE A 23 0.30 2.38 1.25
C PHE A 23 -0.27 1.05 0.80
N GLY A 24 0.25 -0.08 1.28
CA GLY A 24 -0.39 -1.38 1.09
C GLY A 24 -1.83 -1.41 1.65
N LYS A 25 -2.04 -0.83 2.84
CA LYS A 25 -3.39 -0.71 3.43
C LYS A 25 -4.28 0.31 2.72
N LEU A 26 -3.74 1.44 2.29
CA LEU A 26 -4.52 2.41 1.50
C LEU A 26 -4.94 1.82 0.15
N GLN A 27 -4.05 1.10 -0.53
CA GLN A 27 -4.36 0.44 -1.80
C GLN A 27 -5.37 -0.68 -1.61
N GLN A 28 -5.29 -1.44 -0.52
CA GLN A 28 -6.34 -2.38 -0.13
C GLN A 28 -7.69 -1.66 0.01
N GLY A 29 -7.75 -0.52 0.69
CA GLY A 29 -8.97 0.29 0.84
C GLY A 29 -9.56 0.76 -0.49
N VAL A 30 -8.72 1.09 -1.48
CA VAL A 30 -9.17 1.39 -2.85
C VAL A 30 -9.91 0.20 -3.47
N GLN A 31 -9.41 -1.03 -3.27
CA GLN A 31 -10.06 -2.25 -3.76
C GLN A 31 -11.37 -2.55 -3.01
N GLU A 32 -11.40 -2.33 -1.70
CA GLU A 32 -12.61 -2.49 -0.88
C GLU A 32 -13.72 -1.54 -1.34
N ASN A 33 -13.38 -0.30 -1.69
CA ASN A 33 -14.34 0.63 -2.28
C ASN A 33 -14.95 0.11 -3.59
N GLN A 34 -14.13 -0.54 -4.44
CA GLN A 34 -14.61 -1.14 -5.69
C GLN A 34 -15.55 -2.33 -5.43
N GLN A 35 -15.34 -3.09 -4.36
CA GLN A 35 -16.27 -4.15 -3.93
C GLN A 35 -17.61 -3.55 -3.51
N VAL A 36 -17.61 -2.48 -2.71
CA VAL A 36 -18.84 -1.78 -2.30
C VAL A 36 -19.61 -1.23 -3.51
N LEU A 37 -18.91 -0.63 -4.48
CA LEU A 37 -19.53 -0.19 -5.74
C LEU A 37 -20.16 -1.34 -6.50
N THR A 38 -19.49 -2.49 -6.55
CA THR A 38 -20.01 -3.69 -7.21
C THR A 38 -21.31 -4.15 -6.56
N ILE A 39 -21.37 -4.20 -5.23
CA ILE A 39 -22.60 -4.54 -4.50
C ILE A 39 -23.74 -3.59 -4.86
N ALA A 40 -23.48 -2.27 -4.84
CA ALA A 40 -24.50 -1.27 -5.15
C ALA A 40 -25.01 -1.38 -6.60
N ARG A 41 -24.12 -1.65 -7.57
CA ARG A 41 -24.48 -1.84 -8.98
C ARG A 41 -25.35 -3.08 -9.17
N MET A 42 -24.92 -4.23 -8.65
CA MET A 42 -25.69 -5.47 -8.74
C MET A 42 -27.05 -5.34 -8.05
N ARG A 43 -27.11 -4.62 -6.92
CA ARG A 43 -28.39 -4.35 -6.26
C ARG A 43 -29.32 -3.51 -7.12
N ALA A 44 -28.82 -2.44 -7.74
CA ALA A 44 -29.62 -1.62 -8.64
C ALA A 44 -30.15 -2.43 -9.85
N GLU A 45 -29.31 -3.28 -10.44
CA GLU A 45 -29.71 -4.17 -11.54
C GLU A 45 -30.78 -5.18 -11.12
N ALA A 46 -30.64 -5.79 -9.94
CA ALA A 46 -31.63 -6.73 -9.41
C ALA A 46 -32.99 -6.06 -9.16
N GLU A 47 -33.00 -4.86 -8.58
CA GLU A 47 -34.23 -4.08 -8.34
C GLU A 47 -34.91 -3.68 -9.66
N ASP A 48 -34.13 -3.30 -10.67
CA ASP A 48 -34.64 -2.92 -11.99
C ASP A 48 -35.25 -4.11 -12.72
N LEU A 49 -34.56 -5.26 -12.69
CA LEU A 49 -35.06 -6.51 -13.25
C LEU A 49 -36.33 -6.96 -12.53
N TYR A 50 -36.38 -6.88 -11.20
CA TYR A 50 -37.57 -7.23 -10.44
C TYR A 50 -38.75 -6.32 -10.79
N GLY A 51 -38.53 -5.00 -10.84
CA GLY A 51 -39.53 -4.06 -11.29
C GLY A 51 -40.00 -4.32 -12.73
N GLN A 52 -39.10 -4.73 -13.62
CA GLN A 52 -39.47 -5.15 -14.98
C GLN A 52 -40.39 -6.37 -14.97
N ARG A 53 -40.04 -7.42 -14.24
CA ARG A 53 -40.85 -8.65 -14.16
C ARG A 53 -42.24 -8.37 -13.59
N LEU A 54 -42.36 -7.50 -12.59
CA LEU A 54 -43.66 -7.09 -12.06
C LEU A 54 -44.50 -6.33 -13.10
N GLY A 55 -43.86 -5.47 -13.90
CA GLY A 55 -44.53 -4.72 -14.96
C GLY A 55 -45.07 -5.59 -16.10
N ASP A 56 -44.45 -6.73 -16.37
CA ASP A 56 -44.87 -7.66 -17.42
C ASP A 56 -46.15 -8.45 -17.05
N ILE A 57 -46.50 -8.52 -15.76
CA ILE A 57 -47.66 -9.30 -15.26
C ILE A 57 -48.96 -8.79 -15.86
N ASP A 58 -49.13 -7.47 -15.98
CA ASP A 58 -50.37 -6.88 -16.49
C ASP A 58 -50.65 -7.32 -17.93
N ALA A 59 -49.65 -7.15 -18.81
CA ALA A 59 -49.74 -7.58 -20.20
C ALA A 59 -49.85 -9.10 -20.35
N ALA A 60 -49.16 -9.88 -19.50
CA ALA A 60 -49.24 -11.34 -19.52
C ALA A 60 -50.64 -11.85 -19.16
N THR A 61 -51.28 -11.25 -18.14
CA THR A 61 -52.62 -11.65 -17.71
C THR A 61 -53.71 -11.22 -18.70
N MET A 62 -53.55 -10.09 -19.41
CA MET A 62 -54.49 -9.67 -20.46
C MET A 62 -54.56 -10.62 -21.66
N LYS A 63 -53.49 -11.38 -21.94
CA LYS A 63 -53.45 -12.33 -23.06
C LYS A 63 -54.28 -13.60 -22.81
N ILE A 64 -54.74 -13.81 -21.58
CA ILE A 64 -55.54 -14.98 -21.22
C ILE A 64 -57.00 -14.71 -21.57
N GLU A 65 -57.48 -15.38 -22.62
CA GLU A 65 -58.88 -15.29 -23.06
C GLU A 65 -59.82 -16.12 -22.16
N GLY A 66 -61.07 -15.68 -22.04
CA GLY A 66 -62.12 -16.42 -21.33
C GLY A 66 -62.09 -16.35 -19.79
N GLY A 67 -61.21 -15.55 -19.20
CA GLY A 67 -61.15 -15.32 -17.74
C GLY A 67 -62.12 -14.24 -17.23
N PHE A 68 -61.69 -13.48 -16.21
CA PHE A 68 -62.46 -12.42 -15.53
C PHE A 68 -63.08 -11.35 -16.46
N GLN A 69 -62.69 -11.29 -17.74
CA GLN A 69 -63.30 -10.47 -18.78
C GLN A 69 -64.82 -10.68 -18.87
N LYS A 70 -65.31 -11.90 -18.62
CA LYS A 70 -66.74 -12.26 -18.70
C LYS A 70 -67.56 -11.92 -17.43
N ASP A 71 -66.90 -11.55 -16.34
CA ASP A 71 -67.53 -11.36 -15.02
C ASP A 71 -67.83 -9.88 -14.71
N ASP A 72 -68.58 -9.20 -15.59
CA ASP A 72 -68.91 -7.79 -15.40
C ASP A 72 -69.71 -7.53 -14.11
N GLY A 73 -69.22 -6.58 -13.29
CA GLY A 73 -69.82 -6.21 -12.00
C GLY A 73 -69.49 -7.14 -10.83
N ALA A 74 -68.71 -8.22 -11.05
CA ALA A 74 -68.31 -9.12 -9.97
C ALA A 74 -67.26 -8.47 -9.05
N SER A 75 -67.45 -8.56 -7.73
CA SER A 75 -66.49 -8.08 -6.73
C SER A 75 -65.12 -8.75 -6.87
N VAL A 76 -65.09 -10.01 -7.31
CA VAL A 76 -63.86 -10.77 -7.57
C VAL A 76 -63.08 -10.22 -8.77
N LYS A 77 -63.76 -9.82 -9.85
CA LYS A 77 -63.13 -9.15 -11.01
C LYS A 77 -62.45 -7.86 -10.57
N LYS A 78 -63.15 -7.04 -9.77
CA LYS A 78 -62.59 -5.79 -9.23
C LYS A 78 -61.37 -6.03 -8.34
N ALA A 79 -61.39 -7.07 -7.50
CA ALA A 79 -60.23 -7.46 -6.68
C ALA A 79 -59.04 -7.90 -7.56
N PHE A 80 -59.30 -8.64 -8.64
CA PHE A 80 -58.28 -9.03 -9.61
C PHE A 80 -57.66 -7.84 -10.35
N GLU A 81 -58.48 -6.88 -10.81
CA GLU A 81 -58.00 -5.63 -11.40
C GLU A 81 -57.16 -4.82 -10.39
N GLY A 82 -57.58 -4.78 -9.12
CA GLY A 82 -56.81 -4.20 -8.03
C GLY A 82 -55.43 -4.85 -7.88
N MET A 83 -55.36 -6.18 -7.82
CA MET A 83 -54.07 -6.90 -7.73
C MET A 83 -53.13 -6.55 -8.90
N ARG A 84 -53.66 -6.47 -10.13
CA ARG A 84 -52.87 -6.08 -11.30
C ARG A 84 -52.35 -4.64 -11.20
N SER A 85 -53.19 -3.72 -10.75
CA SER A 85 -52.80 -2.33 -10.50
C SER A 85 -51.67 -2.25 -9.47
N GLU A 86 -51.77 -2.98 -8.37
CA GLU A 86 -50.72 -3.05 -7.33
C GLU A 86 -49.41 -3.60 -7.88
N MET A 87 -49.44 -4.63 -8.75
CA MET A 87 -48.22 -5.13 -9.41
C MET A 87 -47.58 -4.05 -10.30
N SER A 88 -48.38 -3.27 -11.04
CA SER A 88 -47.87 -2.16 -11.85
C SER A 88 -47.31 -1.02 -11.00
N GLU A 89 -47.89 -0.74 -9.83
CA GLU A 89 -47.37 0.28 -8.92
C GLU A 89 -46.07 -0.18 -8.26
N ALA A 90 -46.02 -1.42 -7.78
CA ALA A 90 -44.80 -2.04 -7.26
C ALA A 90 -43.67 -2.02 -8.32
N ALA A 91 -43.97 -2.34 -9.58
CA ALA A 91 -43.01 -2.24 -10.68
C ALA A 91 -42.38 -0.85 -10.81
N LYS A 92 -43.18 0.22 -10.73
CA LYS A 92 -42.70 1.61 -10.77
C LYS A 92 -41.83 1.94 -9.56
N ASN A 93 -42.23 1.48 -8.37
CA ASN A 93 -41.49 1.72 -7.13
C ASN A 93 -40.11 1.04 -7.15
N HIS A 94 -40.02 -0.21 -7.58
CA HIS A 94 -38.74 -0.92 -7.69
C HIS A 94 -37.80 -0.30 -8.72
N ARG A 95 -38.31 0.11 -9.89
CA ARG A 95 -37.52 0.86 -10.88
C ARG A 95 -37.02 2.20 -10.34
N LYS A 96 -37.85 2.91 -9.56
CA LYS A 96 -37.44 4.15 -8.89
C LYS A 96 -36.34 3.92 -7.86
N ILE A 97 -36.42 2.83 -7.07
CA ILE A 97 -35.35 2.44 -6.15
C ILE A 97 -34.06 2.17 -6.91
N ALA A 98 -34.10 1.42 -8.03
CA ALA A 98 -32.94 1.18 -8.86
C ALA A 98 -32.30 2.48 -9.38
N SER A 99 -33.12 3.43 -9.89
CA SER A 99 -32.64 4.75 -10.32
C SER A 99 -31.98 5.52 -9.19
N ASN A 100 -32.62 5.55 -8.01
CA ASN A 100 -32.08 6.24 -6.84
C ASN A 100 -30.73 5.64 -6.39
N ILE A 101 -30.58 4.31 -6.41
CA ILE A 101 -29.28 3.69 -6.10
C ILE A 101 -28.22 4.13 -7.11
N ARG A 102 -28.55 4.17 -8.40
CA ARG A 102 -27.59 4.61 -9.44
C ARG A 102 -27.18 6.07 -9.27
N GLU A 103 -28.14 6.96 -9.06
CA GLU A 103 -27.93 8.41 -9.03
C GLU A 103 -27.36 8.90 -7.70
N LEU A 104 -27.84 8.37 -6.57
CA LEU A 104 -27.50 8.88 -5.23
C LEU A 104 -26.35 8.11 -4.59
N VAL A 105 -26.06 6.89 -5.04
CA VAL A 105 -25.00 6.05 -4.47
C VAL A 105 -23.92 5.77 -5.49
N VAL A 106 -24.23 5.07 -6.58
CA VAL A 106 -23.22 4.57 -7.52
C VAL A 106 -22.46 5.72 -8.18
N SER A 107 -23.15 6.69 -8.77
CA SER A 107 -22.53 7.82 -9.47
C SER A 107 -21.61 8.67 -8.58
N PRO A 108 -22.08 9.21 -7.44
CA PRO A 108 -21.23 10.04 -6.58
C PRO A 108 -20.11 9.24 -5.92
N PHE A 109 -20.38 8.00 -5.49
CA PHE A 109 -19.36 7.19 -4.83
C PHE A 109 -18.29 6.72 -5.82
N ALA A 110 -18.65 6.36 -7.06
CA ALA A 110 -17.68 5.99 -8.10
C ALA A 110 -16.72 7.15 -8.40
N ARG A 111 -17.26 8.35 -8.62
CA ARG A 111 -16.44 9.55 -8.83
C ARG A 111 -15.50 9.83 -7.65
N TRP A 112 -15.98 9.63 -6.42
CA TRP A 112 -15.14 9.76 -5.24
C TRP A 112 -14.05 8.69 -5.17
N CYS A 113 -14.36 7.43 -5.52
CA CYS A 113 -13.41 6.32 -5.54
C CYS A 113 -12.27 6.59 -6.52
N ASP A 114 -12.58 7.03 -7.74
CA ASP A 114 -11.57 7.37 -8.76
C ASP A 114 -10.66 8.49 -8.27
N ALA A 115 -11.26 9.56 -7.73
CA ALA A 115 -10.50 10.68 -7.17
C ALA A 115 -9.67 10.25 -5.96
N HIS A 116 -10.16 9.32 -5.13
CA HIS A 116 -9.44 8.81 -3.98
C HIS A 116 -8.25 7.93 -4.38
N ALA A 117 -8.44 7.03 -5.34
CA ALA A 117 -7.37 6.21 -5.90
C ALA A 117 -6.24 7.08 -6.45
N ALA A 118 -6.58 8.13 -7.22
CA ALA A 118 -5.60 9.08 -7.73
C ALA A 118 -4.85 9.82 -6.59
N ARG A 119 -5.55 10.26 -5.53
CA ARG A 119 -4.91 10.89 -4.36
C ARG A 119 -3.93 9.95 -3.66
N VAL A 120 -4.32 8.68 -3.47
CA VAL A 120 -3.45 7.68 -2.84
C VAL A 120 -2.21 7.45 -3.69
N GLN A 121 -2.38 7.24 -5.00
CA GLN A 121 -1.26 7.02 -5.92
C GLN A 121 -0.29 8.22 -5.96
N ASN A 122 -0.81 9.44 -6.13
CA ASN A 122 0.02 10.64 -6.18
C ASN A 122 0.81 10.86 -4.87
N SER A 123 0.18 10.58 -3.72
CA SER A 123 0.83 10.67 -2.41
C SER A 123 1.94 9.61 -2.25
N GLN A 124 1.69 8.39 -2.76
CA GLN A 124 2.67 7.32 -2.76
C GLN A 124 3.89 7.70 -3.61
N ASP A 125 3.66 8.21 -4.81
CA ASP A 125 4.72 8.58 -5.74
C ASP A 125 5.59 9.73 -5.20
N ASP A 126 4.97 10.76 -4.62
CA ASP A 126 5.71 11.88 -3.98
C ASP A 126 6.59 11.38 -2.82
N LEU A 127 6.04 10.57 -1.92
CA LEU A 127 6.80 10.06 -0.77
C LEU A 127 7.89 9.08 -1.18
N GLN A 128 7.64 8.22 -2.17
CA GLN A 128 8.69 7.35 -2.73
C GLN A 128 9.81 8.14 -3.39
N ALA A 129 9.49 9.24 -4.10
CA ALA A 129 10.50 10.12 -4.68
C ALA A 129 11.37 10.77 -3.59
N ARG A 130 10.76 11.22 -2.49
CA ARG A 130 11.47 11.80 -1.34
C ARG A 130 12.37 10.79 -0.65
N ILE A 131 11.93 9.55 -0.44
CA ILE A 131 12.78 8.48 0.12
C ILE A 131 13.97 8.23 -0.80
N LYS A 132 13.76 8.07 -2.11
CA LYS A 132 14.86 7.86 -3.06
C LYS A 132 15.88 9.00 -3.03
N ALA A 133 15.43 10.24 -2.87
CA ALA A 133 16.32 11.39 -2.73
C ALA A 133 17.11 11.35 -1.41
N HIS A 134 16.45 11.00 -0.31
CA HIS A 134 17.09 10.81 0.99
C HIS A 134 18.15 9.71 0.95
N ASP A 135 17.85 8.55 0.35
CA ASP A 135 18.79 7.42 0.28
C ASP A 135 20.06 7.80 -0.50
N ARG A 136 19.90 8.54 -1.61
CA ARG A 136 21.05 9.10 -2.36
C ARG A 136 21.89 10.06 -1.50
N GLN A 137 21.25 10.90 -0.70
CA GLN A 137 21.97 11.81 0.21
C GLN A 137 22.73 11.02 1.29
N ALA A 138 22.10 9.97 1.85
CA ALA A 138 22.75 9.10 2.83
C ALA A 138 23.98 8.39 2.23
N ASP A 139 23.91 7.91 0.99
CA ASP A 139 25.04 7.31 0.29
C ASP A 139 26.18 8.30 0.03
N ASN A 140 25.85 9.53 -0.36
CA ASN A 140 26.85 10.59 -0.52
C ASN A 140 27.57 10.87 0.81
N VAL A 141 26.83 10.95 1.93
CA VAL A 141 27.41 11.16 3.26
C VAL A 141 28.32 9.99 3.65
N ARG A 142 27.90 8.74 3.41
CA ARG A 142 28.75 7.55 3.64
C ARG A 142 30.05 7.62 2.84
N THR A 143 29.95 8.05 1.58
CA THR A 143 31.09 8.22 0.68
C THR A 143 32.06 9.30 1.18
N TYR A 144 31.56 10.49 1.52
CA TYR A 144 32.39 11.58 2.05
C TYR A 144 33.02 11.21 3.39
N ARG A 145 32.30 10.48 4.25
CA ARG A 145 32.85 9.96 5.50
C ARG A 145 34.03 9.01 5.24
N SER A 146 33.90 8.08 4.29
CA SER A 146 35.00 7.18 3.94
C SER A 146 36.20 7.95 3.36
N GLN A 147 35.95 8.91 2.47
CA GLN A 147 37.01 9.76 1.91
C GLN A 147 37.73 10.57 2.99
N TYR A 148 37.00 11.09 3.98
CA TYR A 148 37.56 11.82 5.10
C TYR A 148 38.51 10.93 5.91
N TYR A 149 38.07 9.75 6.35
CA TYR A 149 38.91 8.82 7.11
C TYR A 149 40.14 8.36 6.33
N ASN A 150 40.01 8.11 5.03
CA ASN A 150 41.15 7.76 4.17
C ASN A 150 42.18 8.90 4.08
N LYS A 151 41.71 10.16 4.04
CA LYS A 151 42.60 11.32 4.04
C LYS A 151 43.30 11.50 5.37
N CYS A 152 42.60 11.32 6.50
CA CYS A 152 43.23 11.36 7.83
C CYS A 152 44.33 10.31 7.96
N ARG A 153 44.05 9.06 7.59
CA ARG A 153 45.06 7.99 7.60
C ARG A 153 46.27 8.33 6.73
N ARG A 154 46.04 8.85 5.52
CA ARG A 154 47.13 9.25 4.63
C ARG A 154 48.01 10.36 5.23
N VAL A 155 47.41 11.31 5.96
CA VAL A 155 48.19 12.35 6.67
C VAL A 155 49.02 11.71 7.78
N GLU A 156 48.42 10.81 8.58
CA GLU A 156 49.15 10.06 9.62
C GLU A 156 50.32 9.25 9.03
N ASP A 157 50.09 8.53 7.91
CA ASP A 157 51.12 7.76 7.22
C ASP A 157 52.29 8.66 6.75
N LEU A 158 51.98 9.85 6.20
CA LEU A 158 53.00 10.81 5.74
C LEU A 158 53.79 11.42 6.91
N ASP A 159 53.12 11.75 8.02
CA ASP A 159 53.77 12.28 9.22
C ASP A 159 54.74 11.24 9.84
N GLU A 160 54.37 9.95 9.81
CA GLU A 160 55.25 8.85 10.24
C GLU A 160 56.45 8.66 9.29
N GLU A 161 56.23 8.72 7.97
CA GLU A 161 57.29 8.65 6.97
C GLU A 161 58.30 9.82 7.12
N GLU A 162 57.83 11.04 7.33
CA GLU A 162 58.70 12.21 7.55
C GLU A 162 59.57 12.03 8.80
N LYS A 163 58.98 11.52 9.89
CA LYS A 163 59.72 11.22 11.11
C LYS A 163 60.81 10.16 10.92
N LEU A 164 60.61 9.20 10.02
CA LEU A 164 61.60 8.17 9.68
C LEU A 164 62.67 8.68 8.69
N ALA A 165 62.29 9.56 7.76
CA ALA A 165 63.18 10.09 6.72
C ALA A 165 64.29 11.02 7.23
N PHE A 166 64.12 11.62 8.42
CA PHE A 166 65.10 12.52 9.05
C PHE A 166 65.91 11.87 10.19
N GLN A 167 65.97 10.54 10.28
CA GLN A 167 66.95 9.89 11.16
C GLN A 167 68.35 9.99 10.53
N ASP A 168 69.20 10.83 11.12
CA ASP A 168 70.63 10.91 10.76
C ASP A 168 71.27 9.51 10.82
N PRO A 169 72.10 9.10 9.83
CA PRO A 169 72.77 7.79 9.80
C PRO A 169 73.72 7.55 10.99
N GLN A 170 73.89 8.53 11.86
CA GLN A 170 74.71 8.45 13.07
C GLN A 170 74.01 7.81 14.27
N SER A 171 72.67 7.62 14.24
CA SER A 171 71.95 6.92 15.31
C SER A 171 72.05 5.39 15.21
N GLU A 172 72.29 4.82 14.02
CA GLU A 172 72.56 3.39 13.86
C GLU A 172 73.99 3.02 14.27
N ALA A 173 74.96 3.93 14.12
CA ALA A 173 76.34 3.69 14.53
C ALA A 173 76.56 3.69 16.07
N ALA A 174 75.60 4.20 16.84
CA ALA A 174 75.67 4.23 18.31
C ALA A 174 75.06 2.98 18.99
N GLN A 175 74.40 2.09 18.24
CA GLN A 175 73.86 0.82 18.75
C GLN A 175 74.59 -0.37 18.14
N SER A 176 75.91 -0.43 18.34
CA SER A 176 76.64 -1.70 18.21
C SER A 176 76.05 -2.73 19.19
N PRO A 177 75.76 -3.97 18.76
CA PRO A 177 75.26 -5.01 19.65
C PRO A 177 76.36 -5.37 20.66
N LYS A 178 76.10 -5.20 21.95
CA LYS A 178 76.98 -5.74 23.01
C LYS A 178 77.00 -7.27 22.89
N PRO A 179 78.15 -7.92 22.69
CA PRO A 179 78.25 -9.37 22.78
C PRO A 179 78.44 -9.73 24.25
N ALA A 180 77.41 -10.23 24.91
CA ALA A 180 77.60 -10.94 26.18
C ALA A 180 76.45 -11.89 26.48
N SER A 181 76.75 -13.19 26.35
CA SER A 181 76.28 -14.28 27.22
C SER A 181 74.76 -14.55 27.20
N GLN A 182 74.21 -15.72 26.89
CA GLN A 182 74.59 -17.11 27.15
C GLN A 182 73.70 -17.94 26.22
N ILE A 183 74.20 -19.07 25.70
CA ILE A 183 73.36 -20.09 25.06
C ILE A 183 72.65 -20.87 26.20
N PRO A 184 71.31 -20.85 26.33
CA PRO A 184 70.62 -21.76 27.22
C PRO A 184 70.25 -23.02 26.44
N VAL A 185 70.88 -24.11 26.84
CA VAL A 185 70.61 -25.49 26.41
C VAL A 185 69.14 -25.84 26.62
N VAL A 186 68.47 -26.29 25.56
CA VAL A 186 67.15 -26.93 25.64
C VAL A 186 67.33 -28.29 26.32
N LYS A 187 66.89 -28.41 27.57
CA LYS A 187 66.64 -29.72 28.18
C LYS A 187 65.26 -30.20 27.74
N LEU A 188 65.25 -31.17 26.84
CA LEU A 188 64.10 -32.04 26.60
C LEU A 188 63.85 -32.88 27.85
N SER A 189 62.66 -32.80 28.42
CA SER A 189 62.09 -33.84 29.28
C SER A 189 60.91 -34.45 28.54
N GLU A 190 61.05 -35.73 28.21
CA GLU A 190 60.03 -36.60 27.63
C GLU A 190 58.84 -36.83 28.58
N PRO A 191 57.69 -37.26 28.04
CA PRO A 191 56.42 -37.29 28.75
C PRO A 191 56.21 -38.58 29.57
N GLU A 192 55.65 -38.45 30.78
CA GLU A 192 54.69 -39.38 31.39
C GLU A 192 53.75 -38.59 32.32
#